data_AF-A0A6B3H9N9-F1
#
_entry.id   AF-A0A6B3H9N9-F1
#
_cell.length_a   1.000
_cell.length_b   1.000
_cell.length_c   1.000
_cell.angle_alpha   90.00
_cell.angle_beta   90.00
_cell.angle_gamma   90.00
#
_symmetry.space_group_name_H-M   'P 1'
#
loop_
_entity.id
_entity.type
_entity.pdbx_description
1 polymer ?
#
loop_
_entity_poly.entity_id
_entity_poly.type
_entity_poly.pdbx_seq_one_letter_code
_entity_poly.pdbx_strand_id
1 'polypeptide(L)'
;LLDGDPEPALEQLRDALARHRDNEDARGEAWTLYYLGQALEEDGDTVEAVRELERARTMFSRMRDVYGLACARHHSGRVTRDQRAAQTGNLRNSGFARQLLMDARADFRRIG
;
A
#
# COMPACT_ATOMS: atom_id res chain seq x y z
N LEU A 1 6.23 -18.90 11.60
CA LEU A 1 5.41 -17.68 11.43
C LEU A 1 4.93 -17.69 9.99
N LEU A 2 3.67 -17.35 9.72
CA LEU A 2 3.19 -17.21 8.34
C LEU A 2 3.91 -16.01 7.73
N ASP A 3 5.00 -16.26 6.99
CA ASP A 3 5.50 -15.30 6.01
C ASP A 3 4.41 -15.21 4.94
N GLY A 4 3.40 -14.39 5.20
CA GLY A 4 2.32 -14.14 4.27
C GLY A 4 2.94 -13.58 3.01
N ASP A 5 3.03 -14.42 1.99
CA ASP A 5 3.45 -14.01 0.68
C ASP A 5 2.45 -12.95 0.20
N PRO A 6 2.88 -11.69 -0.02
CA PRO A 6 1.97 -10.66 -0.50
C PRO A 6 1.57 -10.94 -1.95
N GLU A 7 2.29 -11.78 -2.70
CA GLU A 7 2.03 -12.05 -4.11
C GLU A 7 0.62 -12.62 -4.36
N PRO A 8 0.15 -13.66 -3.64
CA PRO A 8 -1.25 -14.09 -3.69
C PRO A 8 -2.29 -13.01 -3.36
N ALA A 9 -1.96 -12.08 -2.46
CA ALA A 9 -2.87 -10.99 -2.10
C ALA A 9 -2.92 -9.93 -3.22
N LEU A 10 -1.77 -9.60 -3.79
CA LEU A 10 -1.65 -8.67 -4.93
C LEU A 10 -2.41 -9.19 -6.16
N GLU A 11 -2.31 -10.49 -6.47
CA GLU A 11 -3.04 -11.11 -7.57
C GLU A 11 -4.56 -11.03 -7.34
N GLN A 12 -5.04 -11.45 -6.17
CA GLN A 12 -6.47 -11.39 -5.83
C GLN A 12 -7.02 -9.96 -5.83
N LEU A 13 -6.24 -8.97 -5.38
CA LEU A 13 -6.64 -7.57 -5.39
C LEU A 13 -6.70 -7.00 -6.82
N ARG A 14 -5.79 -7.42 -7.71
CA ARG A 14 -5.85 -7.03 -9.15
C ARG A 14 -7.06 -7.64 -9.84
N ASP A 15 -7.39 -8.89 -9.54
CA ASP A 15 -8.60 -9.54 -10.06
C ASP A 15 -9.88 -8.89 -9.53
N ALA A 16 -9.94 -8.58 -8.24
CA ALA A 16 -11.05 -7.85 -7.65
C ALA A 16 -11.21 -6.46 -8.28
N LEU A 17 -10.10 -5.76 -8.56
CA LEU A 17 -10.10 -4.47 -9.21
C LEU A 17 -10.72 -4.54 -10.62
N ALA A 18 -10.35 -5.55 -11.41
CA ALA A 18 -10.94 -5.79 -12.72
C ALA A 18 -12.45 -6.03 -12.60
N ARG A 19 -12.88 -6.89 -11.66
CA ARG A 19 -14.31 -7.17 -11.44
C ARG A 19 -15.11 -5.95 -10.99
N HIS A 20 -14.56 -5.12 -10.10
CA HIS A 20 -15.24 -3.89 -9.67
C HIS A 20 -15.38 -2.89 -10.83
N ARG A 21 -14.39 -2.81 -11.72
CA ARG A 21 -14.47 -1.98 -12.94
C ARG A 21 -15.53 -2.51 -13.91
N ASP A 22 -15.54 -3.81 -14.18
CA ASP A 22 -16.51 -4.44 -15.07
C ASP A 22 -17.95 -4.28 -14.55
N ASN A 23 -18.12 -4.24 -13.24
CA ASN A 23 -19.41 -4.03 -12.58
C ASN A 23 -19.74 -2.55 -12.31
N GLU A 24 -18.91 -1.61 -12.75
CA GLU A 24 -19.04 -0.16 -12.50
C GLU A 24 -19.16 0.21 -11.00
N ASP A 25 -18.60 -0.61 -10.11
CA ASP A 25 -18.58 -0.40 -8.67
C ASP A 25 -17.44 0.53 -8.26
N ALA A 26 -17.70 1.84 -8.35
CA ALA A 26 -16.72 2.87 -8.00
C ALA A 26 -16.25 2.81 -6.53
N ARG A 27 -17.10 2.36 -5.61
CA ARG A 27 -16.73 2.26 -4.19
C ARG A 27 -15.83 1.05 -3.97
N GLY A 28 -16.19 -0.09 -4.54
CA GLY A 28 -15.36 -1.30 -4.50
C GLY A 28 -14.01 -1.10 -5.18
N GLU A 29 -13.97 -0.40 -6.33
CA GLU A 29 -12.72 -0.01 -6.99
C GLU A 29 -11.84 0.83 -6.06
N ALA A 30 -12.38 1.88 -5.43
CA ALA A 30 -11.61 2.76 -4.55
C ALA A 30 -11.01 2.02 -3.33
N TRP A 31 -11.80 1.14 -2.70
CA TRP A 31 -11.31 0.32 -1.59
C TRP A 31 -10.29 -0.73 -2.04
N THR A 32 -10.49 -1.34 -3.21
CA THR A 32 -9.54 -2.32 -3.75
C THR A 32 -8.20 -1.66 -4.06
N LEU A 33 -8.20 -0.47 -4.67
CA LEU A 33 -6.98 0.33 -4.90
C LEU A 33 -6.27 0.68 -3.59
N TYR A 34 -7.03 1.01 -2.54
CA TYR A 34 -6.47 1.28 -1.23
C TYR A 34 -5.79 0.05 -0.61
N TYR A 35 -6.40 -1.13 -0.69
CA TYR A 35 -5.80 -2.37 -0.21
C TYR A 35 -4.62 -2.83 -1.07
N LEU A 36 -4.68 -2.62 -2.39
CA LEU A 36 -3.56 -2.88 -3.30
C LEU A 36 -2.36 -2.03 -2.91
N GLY A 37 -2.57 -0.75 -2.60
CA GLY A 37 -1.51 0.14 -2.12
C GLY A 37 -0.85 -0.34 -0.82
N GLN A 38 -1.63 -0.86 0.14
CA GLN A 38 -1.07 -1.44 1.37
C GLN A 38 -0.29 -2.73 1.10
N ALA A 39 -0.80 -3.63 0.26
CA ALA A 39 -0.12 -4.88 -0.08
C ALA A 39 1.19 -4.63 -0.85
N LEU A 40 1.22 -3.64 -1.76
CA LEU A 40 2.43 -3.22 -2.46
C LEU A 40 3.47 -2.65 -1.51
N GLU A 41 3.05 -1.88 -0.51
CA GLU A 41 3.94 -1.41 0.53
C GLU A 41 4.54 -2.58 1.33
N GLU A 42 3.73 -3.59 1.65
CA GLU A 42 4.18 -4.80 2.37
C GLU A 42 5.13 -5.67 1.55
N ASP A 43 5.00 -5.66 0.22
CA ASP A 43 5.95 -6.30 -0.69
C ASP A 43 7.23 -5.49 -0.93
N GLY A 44 7.20 -4.19 -0.61
CA GLY A 44 8.33 -3.26 -0.72
C GLY A 44 8.29 -2.33 -1.93
N ASP A 45 7.30 -2.48 -2.82
CA ASP A 45 7.06 -1.55 -3.95
C ASP A 45 6.34 -0.29 -3.46
N THR A 46 7.07 0.52 -2.70
CA THR A 46 6.57 1.78 -2.14
C THR A 46 6.19 2.81 -3.20
N VAL A 47 6.75 2.72 -4.42
CA VAL A 47 6.44 3.66 -5.51
C VAL A 47 5.05 3.36 -6.06
N GLU A 48 4.76 2.11 -6.37
CA GLU A 48 3.44 1.73 -6.87
C GLU A 48 2.38 1.83 -5.75
N ALA A 49 2.76 1.51 -4.51
CA ALA A 49 1.89 1.70 -3.34
C ALA A 49 1.33 3.13 -3.25
N VAL A 50 2.18 4.15 -3.35
CA VAL A 50 1.76 5.57 -3.31
C VAL A 50 0.83 5.89 -4.48
N ARG A 51 1.10 5.38 -5.68
CA ARG A 51 0.25 5.61 -6.85
C ARG A 51 -1.17 5.07 -6.66
N GLU A 52 -1.30 3.85 -6.18
CA GLU A 52 -2.62 3.23 -5.96
C GLU A 52 -3.38 3.92 -4.81
N LEU A 53 -2.68 4.32 -3.74
CA LEU A 53 -3.27 5.11 -2.65
C LEU A 53 -3.77 6.48 -3.13
N GLU A 54 -3.05 7.16 -4.04
CA GLU A 54 -3.49 8.44 -4.61
C GLU A 54 -4.69 8.30 -5.57
N ARG A 55 -4.76 7.20 -6.32
CA ARG A 55 -5.96 6.88 -7.12
C ARG A 55 -7.17 6.65 -6.22
N ALA A 56 -7.03 5.82 -5.18
CA ALA A 56 -8.07 5.60 -4.18
C ALA A 56 -8.51 6.92 -3.53
N ARG A 57 -7.55 7.76 -3.11
CA ARG A 57 -7.81 9.10 -2.55
C ARG A 57 -8.65 9.96 -3.49
N THR A 58 -8.30 9.97 -4.78
CA THR A 58 -9.02 10.74 -5.80
C THR A 58 -10.46 10.25 -5.94
N MET A 59 -10.67 8.95 -5.95
CA MET A 59 -12.02 8.37 -6.04
C MET A 59 -12.86 8.66 -4.78
N PHE A 60 -12.31 8.45 -3.58
CA PHE A 60 -12.98 8.79 -2.33
C PHE A 60 -13.35 10.27 -2.27
N SER A 61 -12.46 11.16 -2.74
CA SER A 61 -12.75 12.59 -2.84
C SER A 61 -13.92 12.89 -3.79
N ARG A 62 -13.98 12.24 -4.96
CA ARG A 62 -15.08 12.43 -5.93
C ARG A 62 -16.42 11.93 -5.38
N MET A 63 -16.40 10.82 -4.65
CA MET A 63 -17.59 10.24 -4.01
C MET A 63 -17.99 10.94 -2.70
N ARG A 64 -17.18 11.89 -2.22
CA ARG A 64 -17.34 12.54 -0.90
C ARG A 64 -17.32 11.53 0.27
N ASP A 65 -16.61 10.42 0.12
CA ASP A 65 -16.35 9.46 1.19
C ASP A 65 -15.23 10.00 2.09
N VAL A 66 -15.63 10.63 3.20
CA VAL A 66 -14.70 11.25 4.15
C VAL A 66 -13.83 10.20 4.85
N TYR A 67 -14.39 9.02 5.12
CA TYR A 67 -13.67 7.96 5.81
C TYR A 67 -12.58 7.36 4.91
N GLY A 68 -12.94 6.97 3.68
CA GLY A 68 -11.97 6.48 2.70
C GLY A 68 -10.90 7.53 2.38
N LEU A 69 -11.28 8.80 2.29
CA LEU A 69 -10.34 9.91 2.06
C LEU A 69 -9.34 10.06 3.21
N ALA A 70 -9.78 9.93 4.47
CA ALA A 70 -8.91 10.00 5.64
C ALA A 70 -7.92 8.83 5.67
N CYS A 71 -8.41 7.61 5.41
CA CYS A 71 -7.58 6.40 5.31
C CYS A 71 -6.51 6.55 4.21
N ALA A 72 -6.90 6.91 2.99
CA ALA A 72 -5.97 7.04 1.87
C ALA A 72 -4.90 8.11 2.11
N ARG A 73 -5.27 9.26 2.70
CA ARG A 73 -4.31 10.31 3.07
C ARG A 73 -3.33 9.87 4.15
N HIS A 74 -3.83 9.19 5.19
CA HIS A 74 -2.99 8.69 6.27
C HIS A 74 -1.94 7.71 5.72
N HIS A 75 -2.37 6.72 4.94
CA HIS A 75 -1.46 5.71 4.39
C HIS A 75 -0.50 6.30 3.35
N SER A 76 -0.95 7.14 2.41
CA SER A 76 -0.07 7.80 1.43
C SER A 76 1.02 8.64 2.11
N GLY A 77 0.66 9.42 3.13
CA GLY A 77 1.61 10.21 3.91
C GLY A 77 2.62 9.34 4.67
N ARG A 78 2.15 8.21 5.22
CA ARG A 78 3.01 7.25 5.92
C ARG A 78 4.01 6.58 4.98
N VAL A 79 3.55 6.04 3.84
CA VAL A 79 4.43 5.39 2.84
C VAL A 79 5.46 6.37 2.30
N THR A 80 5.04 7.59 1.95
CA THR A 80 5.96 8.63 1.43
C THR A 80 7.02 9.01 2.45
N ARG A 81 6.65 9.12 3.73
CA ARG A 81 7.57 9.41 4.83
C ARG A 81 8.58 8.27 5.01
N ASP A 82 8.13 7.02 4.98
CA ASP A 82 8.98 5.83 5.14
C ASP A 82 9.93 5.69 3.93
N GLN A 83 9.43 5.89 2.70
CA GLN A 83 10.24 5.93 1.48
C GLN A 83 11.35 7.01 1.55
N ARG A 84 11.02 8.21 2.03
CA ARG A 84 11.99 9.30 2.19
C ARG A 84 13.03 9.02 3.28
N ALA A 85 12.63 8.39 4.37
CA ALA A 85 13.54 7.99 5.43
C ALA A 85 14.55 6.95 4.95
N ALA A 86 14.09 5.95 4.17
CA ALA A 86 14.96 4.95 3.54
C ALA A 86 15.98 5.59 2.58
N GLN A 87 15.55 6.54 1.75
CA GLN A 87 16.46 7.27 0.83
C GLN A 87 17.51 8.12 1.55
N THR A 88 17.18 8.66 2.73
CA THR A 88 18.05 9.59 3.47
C THR A 88 18.89 8.91 4.56
N GLY A 89 18.67 7.60 4.80
CA GLY A 89 19.31 6.86 5.89
C GLY A 89 18.90 7.32 7.30
N ASN A 90 17.88 8.19 7.41
CA ASN A 90 17.46 8.77 8.68
C ASN A 90 16.22 8.05 9.23
N LEU A 91 16.48 7.02 10.03
CA LEU A 91 15.46 6.15 10.65
C LEU A 91 14.67 6.83 11.78
N ARG A 92 15.06 8.04 12.25
CA ARG A 92 14.35 8.74 13.34
C ARG A 92 12.92 9.13 12.96
N ASN A 93 12.63 9.22 11.66
CA ASN A 93 11.35 9.70 11.15
C ASN A 93 10.55 8.63 10.38
N SER A 94 11.04 7.40 10.22
CA SER A 94 10.25 6.27 9.70
C SER A 94 9.62 5.48 10.85
N GLY A 95 8.61 4.67 10.56
CA GLY A 95 8.05 3.74 11.56
C GLY A 95 9.09 2.69 11.89
N PHE A 96 9.98 2.98 12.85
CA PHE A 96 11.20 2.23 13.16
C PHE A 96 11.00 0.70 13.21
N ALA A 97 9.92 0.24 13.84
CA ALA A 97 9.58 -1.19 13.91
C ALA A 97 9.28 -1.84 12.55
N ARG A 98 8.62 -1.11 11.65
CA ARG A 98 8.20 -1.60 10.33
C ARG A 98 9.37 -1.64 9.35
N GLN A 99 10.26 -0.65 9.42
CA GLN A 99 11.50 -0.68 8.65
C GLN A 99 12.42 -1.82 9.10
N LEU A 100 12.56 -2.05 10.41
CA LEU A 100 13.31 -3.21 10.93
C LEU A 100 12.77 -4.54 10.42
N LEU A 101 11.44 -4.69 10.34
CA LEU A 101 10.80 -5.87 9.76
C LEU A 101 11.12 -6.03 8.27
N MET A 102 11.10 -4.93 7.49
CA MET A 102 11.45 -4.96 6.07
C MET A 102 12.92 -5.29 5.83
N ASP A 103 13.81 -4.67 6.59
CA ASP A 103 15.25 -4.92 6.51
C ASP A 103 15.56 -6.37 6.87
N ALA A 104 14.96 -6.88 7.95
CA ALA A 104 15.07 -8.29 8.33
C ALA A 104 14.56 -9.23 7.21
N ARG A 105 13.41 -8.92 6.60
CA ARG A 105 12.86 -9.71 5.48
C ARG A 105 13.79 -9.70 4.26
N ALA A 106 14.36 -8.54 3.92
CA ALA A 106 15.31 -8.40 2.82
C ALA A 106 16.59 -9.20 3.07
N ASP A 107 17.10 -9.19 4.30
CA ASP A 107 18.27 -9.99 4.67
C ASP A 107 17.97 -11.49 4.63
N PHE A 108 16.80 -11.94 5.09
CA PHE A 108 16.38 -13.34 4.95
C PHE A 108 16.27 -13.78 3.49
N ARG A 109 15.67 -12.95 2.60
CA ARG A 109 15.58 -13.22 1.15
C ARG A 109 16.96 -13.28 0.46
N ARG A 110 18.00 -12.66 1.03
CA ARG A 110 19.37 -12.66 0.48
C ARG A 110 20.17 -13.89 0.89
N ILE A 111 19.83 -14.50 2.03
CA ILE A 111 20.57 -15.63 2.63
C ILE A 111 19.97 -16.99 2.23
N GLY A 112 18.69 -17.04 1.87
CA GLY A 112 18.03 -18.21 1.27
C GLY A 112 18.24 -18.29 -0.24
#